data_AF-A0A255RF31-F1
#
_entry.id   AF-A0A255RF31-F1
#
_cell.length_a   1.000
_cell.length_b   1.000
_cell.length_c   1.000
_cell.angle_alpha   90.00
_cell.angle_beta   90.00
_cell.angle_gamma   90.00
#
_symmetry.space_group_name_H-M   'P 1'
#
loop_
_entity.id
_entity.type
_entity.pdbx_description
1 polymer ?
#
loop_
_entity_poly.entity_id
_entity_poly.type
_entity_poly.pdbx_seq_one_letter_code
_entity_poly.pdbx_strand_id
1 'polypeptide(L)'
;MKIKKSTARMMMNQQAKWRKQAEKPAKWNEGYAGVTYEDVWNLNDRLTSIIARHLHAFLKATKGPHGGCPAVLNNGDSDEAYKRWLQIIRDMIFAFDHFSSREMDRDADTTDAHVIEVRQRVRKGMQLFIDYFNHLWI
;
A
#
# COMPACT_ATOMS: atom_id res chain seq x y z
N MET A 1 -20.79 -19.87 21.27
CA MET A 1 -20.70 -21.23 20.72
C MET A 1 -19.31 -21.79 21.05
N LYS A 2 -19.17 -22.85 21.86
CA LYS A 2 -17.84 -23.39 22.26
C LYS A 2 -17.34 -24.39 21.20
N ILE A 3 -16.24 -24.08 20.52
CA ILE A 3 -15.60 -24.98 19.56
C ILE A 3 -15.01 -26.19 20.30
N LYS A 4 -15.32 -27.41 19.86
CA LYS A 4 -14.78 -28.64 20.46
C LYS A 4 -13.26 -28.73 20.21
N LYS A 5 -12.49 -29.20 21.20
CA LYS A 5 -11.03 -29.36 21.12
C LYS A 5 -10.56 -30.16 19.88
N SER A 6 -11.33 -31.17 19.47
CA SER A 6 -11.05 -31.97 18.27
C SER A 6 -11.13 -31.15 16.99
N THR A 7 -12.15 -30.28 16.88
CA THR A 7 -12.34 -29.36 15.75
C THR A 7 -11.22 -28.32 15.68
N ALA A 8 -10.83 -27.74 16.82
CA ALA A 8 -9.71 -26.80 16.88
C ALA A 8 -8.39 -27.45 16.43
N ARG A 9 -8.13 -28.69 16.86
CA ARG A 9 -6.94 -29.45 16.47
C ARG A 9 -6.95 -29.82 14.98
N MET A 10 -8.11 -30.14 14.42
CA MET A 10 -8.26 -30.40 12.99
C MET A 10 -7.95 -29.15 12.15
N MET A 11 -8.49 -27.99 12.55
CA MET A 11 -8.23 -26.71 11.90
C MET A 11 -6.75 -26.33 11.95
N MET A 12 -6.08 -26.50 13.10
CA MET A 12 -4.64 -26.26 13.22
C MET A 12 -3.81 -27.17 12.30
N ASN A 13 -4.14 -28.47 12.24
CA ASN A 13 -3.45 -29.41 11.36
C ASN A 13 -3.65 -29.08 9.87
N GLN A 14 -4.84 -28.61 9.50
CA GLN A 14 -5.16 -28.20 8.14
C GLN A 14 -4.42 -26.91 7.75
N GLN A 15 -4.38 -25.94 8.66
CA GLN A 15 -3.60 -24.70 8.50
C GLN A 15 -2.09 -24.99 8.36
N ALA A 16 -1.56 -25.93 9.15
CA ALA A 16 -0.17 -26.37 9.04
C ALA A 16 0.14 -27.06 7.70
N LYS A 17 -0.82 -27.83 7.15
CA LYS A 17 -0.68 -28.43 5.81
C LYS A 17 -0.67 -27.37 4.71
N TRP A 18 -1.58 -26.38 4.79
CA TRP A 18 -1.64 -25.28 3.82
C TRP A 18 -0.37 -24.43 3.84
N ARG A 19 0.15 -24.10 5.03
CA ARG A 19 1.45 -23.42 5.17
C ARG A 19 2.57 -24.21 4.49
N LYS A 20 2.72 -25.50 4.80
CA LYS A 20 3.76 -26.34 4.17
C LYS A 20 3.65 -26.48 2.65
N GLN A 21 2.44 -26.42 2.08
CA GLN A 21 2.27 -26.49 0.63
C GLN A 21 2.68 -25.18 -0.05
N ALA A 22 2.37 -24.05 0.58
CA ALA A 22 2.67 -22.73 0.03
C ALA A 22 4.08 -22.22 0.37
N GLU A 23 4.72 -22.77 1.41
CA GLU A 23 6.15 -22.57 1.71
C GLU A 23 7.06 -23.34 0.75
N LYS A 24 6.52 -24.25 -0.08
CA LYS A 24 7.33 -24.85 -1.15
C LYS A 24 7.75 -23.73 -2.10
N PRO A 25 9.05 -23.43 -2.23
CA PRO A 25 9.48 -22.38 -3.12
C PRO A 25 9.02 -22.74 -4.52
N ALA A 26 8.31 -21.80 -5.15
CA ALA A 26 7.96 -21.91 -6.56
C ALA A 26 9.21 -22.26 -7.35
N LYS A 27 9.10 -23.19 -8.29
CA LYS A 27 10.22 -23.42 -9.19
C LYS A 27 10.45 -22.12 -9.96
N TRP A 28 11.70 -21.78 -10.21
CA TRP A 28 12.10 -20.50 -10.84
C TRP A 28 11.41 -20.23 -12.19
N ASN A 29 10.86 -21.26 -12.84
CA ASN A 29 10.16 -21.22 -14.12
C ASN A 29 8.63 -21.08 -14.02
N GLU A 30 8.05 -21.01 -12.81
CA GLU A 30 6.60 -21.00 -12.62
C GLU A 30 5.97 -19.58 -12.63
N GLY A 31 6.76 -18.53 -12.86
CA GLY A 31 6.27 -17.15 -13.05
C GLY A 31 5.73 -16.45 -11.79
N TYR A 32 5.52 -17.19 -10.68
CA TYR A 32 5.15 -16.66 -9.36
C TYR A 32 6.26 -16.82 -8.31
N ALA A 33 7.51 -17.02 -8.74
CA ALA A 33 8.66 -17.04 -7.85
C ALA A 33 8.75 -15.73 -7.06
N GLY A 34 8.82 -15.83 -5.73
CA GLY A 34 8.88 -14.67 -4.82
C GLY A 34 7.52 -14.17 -4.29
N VAL A 35 6.42 -14.85 -4.61
CA VAL A 35 5.11 -14.66 -3.94
C VAL A 35 5.02 -15.61 -2.75
N THR A 36 4.92 -15.07 -1.53
CA THR A 36 4.73 -15.90 -0.33
C THR A 36 3.26 -16.30 -0.17
N TYR A 37 2.98 -17.30 0.67
CA TYR A 37 1.60 -17.66 1.01
C TYR A 37 0.79 -16.48 1.54
N GLU A 38 1.41 -15.63 2.37
CA GLU A 38 0.76 -14.46 2.94
C GLU A 38 0.41 -13.45 1.85
N ASP A 39 1.30 -13.25 0.87
CA ASP A 39 1.07 -12.32 -0.25
C ASP A 39 -0.05 -12.78 -1.19
N VAL A 40 -0.27 -14.09 -1.32
CA VAL A 40 -1.40 -14.65 -2.09
C VAL A 40 -2.73 -14.14 -1.53
N TRP A 41 -2.83 -14.04 -0.20
CA TRP A 41 -4.06 -13.64 0.48
C TRP A 41 -4.07 -12.18 0.92
N ASN A 42 -2.93 -11.48 0.78
CA ASN A 42 -2.79 -10.10 1.20
C ASN A 42 -1.99 -9.25 0.18
N LEU A 43 -2.39 -9.38 -1.09
CA LEU A 43 -1.75 -8.64 -2.19
C LEU A 43 -1.82 -7.12 -1.98
N ASN A 44 -2.93 -6.61 -1.44
CA ASN A 44 -3.11 -5.18 -1.22
C ASN A 44 -2.05 -4.64 -0.26
N ASP A 45 -1.83 -5.25 0.90
CA ASP A 45 -0.83 -4.77 1.87
C ASP A 45 0.59 -4.85 1.29
N ARG A 46 0.90 -5.90 0.53
CA ARG A 46 2.19 -6.01 -0.16
C ARG A 46 2.39 -4.88 -1.16
N LEU A 47 1.42 -4.64 -2.04
CA LEU A 47 1.49 -3.57 -3.05
C LEU A 47 1.60 -2.21 -2.37
N THR A 48 0.76 -1.96 -1.38
CA THR A 48 0.79 -0.74 -0.56
C THR A 48 2.17 -0.53 0.05
N SER A 49 2.78 -1.55 0.65
CA SER A 49 4.12 -1.45 1.23
C SER A 49 5.20 -1.13 0.18
N ILE A 50 5.15 -1.77 -0.98
CA ILE A 50 6.08 -1.50 -2.09
C ILE A 50 5.93 -0.05 -2.57
N ILE A 51 4.69 0.39 -2.81
CA ILE A 51 4.39 1.74 -3.28
C ILE A 51 4.84 2.79 -2.25
N ALA A 52 4.49 2.61 -0.97
CA ALA A 52 4.89 3.52 0.10
C ALA A 52 6.42 3.71 0.15
N ARG A 53 7.18 2.60 0.14
CA ARG A 53 8.65 2.64 0.13
C ARG A 53 9.20 3.39 -1.08
N HIS A 54 8.60 3.19 -2.26
CA HIS A 54 9.01 3.89 -3.46
C HIS A 54 8.74 5.40 -3.37
N LEU A 55 7.56 5.81 -2.89
CA LEU A 55 7.21 7.22 -2.70
C LEU A 55 8.11 7.91 -1.65
N HIS A 56 8.44 7.22 -0.56
CA HIS A 56 9.41 7.70 0.43
C HIS A 56 10.81 7.88 -0.18
N ALA A 57 11.24 6.95 -1.05
CA ALA A 57 12.50 7.07 -1.78
C ALA A 57 12.47 8.27 -2.74
N PHE A 58 11.36 8.51 -3.42
CA PHE A 58 11.15 9.66 -4.30
C PHE A 58 11.37 10.98 -3.55
N LEU A 59 10.81 11.14 -2.34
CA LEU A 59 11.02 12.36 -1.53
C LEU A 59 12.48 12.61 -1.14
N LYS A 60 13.30 11.56 -1.06
CA LYS A 60 14.73 11.66 -0.71
C LYS A 60 15.63 11.81 -1.93
N ALA A 61 15.15 11.45 -3.12
CA ALA A 61 15.92 11.57 -4.34
C ALA A 61 16.21 13.04 -4.66
N THR A 62 17.41 13.32 -5.17
CA THR A 62 17.69 14.61 -5.82
C THR A 62 16.83 14.75 -7.07
N LYS A 63 16.48 16.00 -7.47
CA LYS A 63 15.68 16.25 -8.68
C LYS A 63 16.28 15.49 -9.87
N GLY A 64 15.46 14.65 -10.51
CA GLY A 64 15.86 13.91 -11.70
C GLY A 64 16.13 14.82 -12.90
N PRO A 65 16.60 14.27 -14.03
CA PRO A 65 17.00 15.03 -15.22
C PRO A 65 15.88 15.91 -15.82
N HIS A 66 14.61 15.60 -15.53
CA HIS A 66 13.44 16.36 -15.99
C HIS A 66 12.83 17.26 -14.91
N GLY A 67 13.59 17.64 -13.88
CA GLY A 67 13.15 18.56 -12.83
C GLY A 67 12.31 17.91 -11.72
N GLY A 68 11.97 16.63 -11.86
CA GLY A 68 11.31 15.83 -10.81
C GLY A 68 9.85 16.23 -10.53
N CYS A 69 9.17 16.87 -11.49
CA CYS A 69 7.76 17.27 -11.38
C CYS A 69 6.98 16.91 -12.67
N PRO A 70 5.74 16.41 -12.55
CA PRO A 70 4.86 16.21 -13.70
C PRO A 70 4.56 17.51 -14.46
N ALA A 71 4.63 17.49 -15.79
CA ALA A 71 4.35 18.66 -16.63
C ALA A 71 2.91 19.19 -16.48
N VAL A 72 1.95 18.34 -16.12
CA VAL A 72 0.55 18.72 -15.85
C VAL A 72 0.40 19.69 -14.65
N LEU A 73 1.41 19.74 -13.77
CA LEU A 73 1.46 20.67 -12.65
C LEU A 73 2.19 21.98 -12.97
N ASN A 74 2.80 22.09 -14.15
CA ASN A 74 3.51 23.29 -14.54
C ASN A 74 2.54 24.44 -14.81
N ASN A 75 2.68 25.52 -14.04
CA ASN A 75 1.89 26.74 -14.13
C ASN A 75 2.72 27.96 -14.56
N GLY A 76 3.95 27.74 -15.06
CA GLY A 76 4.92 28.79 -15.36
C GLY A 76 5.87 29.13 -14.21
N ASP A 77 5.61 28.60 -13.01
CA ASP A 77 6.53 28.66 -11.85
C ASP A 77 6.95 27.24 -11.46
N SER A 78 8.19 26.87 -11.83
CA SER A 78 8.71 25.52 -11.61
C SER A 78 8.88 25.18 -10.14
N ASP A 79 9.15 26.16 -9.28
CA ASP A 79 9.38 25.90 -7.86
C ASP A 79 8.07 25.69 -7.12
N GLU A 80 7.04 26.46 -7.46
CA GLU A 80 5.70 26.26 -6.90
C GLU A 80 5.08 24.95 -7.38
N ALA A 81 5.22 24.62 -8.66
CA ALA A 81 4.81 23.33 -9.20
C ALA A 81 5.50 22.15 -8.47
N TYR A 82 6.81 22.26 -8.22
CA TYR A 82 7.55 21.23 -7.51
C TYR A 82 7.12 21.10 -6.04
N LYS A 83 6.91 22.21 -5.32
CA LYS A 83 6.38 22.17 -3.94
C LYS A 83 5.02 21.49 -3.89
N ARG A 84 4.13 21.83 -4.82
CA ARG A 84 2.81 21.19 -4.94
C ARG A 84 2.93 19.70 -5.23
N TRP A 85 3.84 19.31 -6.10
CA TRP A 85 4.11 17.91 -6.37
C TRP A 85 4.57 17.15 -5.12
N LEU A 86 5.53 17.70 -4.36
CA LEU A 86 5.96 17.09 -3.11
C LEU A 86 4.81 16.96 -2.10
N GLN A 87 3.88 17.91 -2.05
CA GLN A 87 2.70 17.80 -1.20
C GLN A 87 1.76 16.68 -1.66
N ILE A 88 1.55 16.54 -2.98
CA ILE A 88 0.77 15.43 -3.55
C ILE A 88 1.41 14.09 -3.19
N ILE A 89 2.73 13.95 -3.32
CA ILE A 89 3.47 12.74 -2.92
C ILE A 89 3.29 12.45 -1.43
N ARG A 90 3.35 13.46 -0.56
CA ARG A 90 3.11 13.27 0.89
C ARG A 90 1.68 12.79 1.19
N ASP A 91 0.69 13.30 0.47
CA ASP A 91 -0.70 12.85 0.62
C ASP A 91 -0.87 11.39 0.17
N MET A 92 -0.19 10.97 -0.92
CA MET A 92 -0.14 9.56 -1.33
C MET A 92 0.54 8.69 -0.28
N ILE A 93 1.71 9.11 0.22
CA ILE A 93 2.45 8.40 1.27
C ILE A 93 1.57 8.16 2.48
N PHE A 94 0.86 9.20 2.95
CA PHE A 94 -0.06 9.05 4.08
C PHE A 94 -1.07 7.94 3.84
N ALA A 95 -1.67 7.90 2.64
CA ALA A 95 -2.65 6.89 2.29
C ALA A 95 -2.08 5.47 2.29
N PHE A 96 -0.89 5.26 1.73
CA PHE A 96 -0.28 3.94 1.71
C PHE A 96 0.27 3.53 3.09
N ASP A 97 0.82 4.44 3.88
CA ASP A 97 1.30 4.14 5.23
C ASP A 97 0.15 3.76 6.20
N HIS A 98 -1.07 4.26 5.94
CA HIS A 98 -2.26 4.01 6.78
C HIS A 98 -3.30 3.10 6.13
N PHE A 99 -3.03 2.51 4.96
CA PHE A 99 -4.01 1.71 4.21
C PHE A 99 -4.62 0.57 5.04
N SER A 100 -3.79 -0.04 5.91
CA SER A 100 -4.17 -1.17 6.77
C SER A 100 -4.10 -0.79 8.26
N SER A 101 -4.25 0.50 8.58
CA SER A 101 -4.28 0.97 9.97
C SER A 101 -5.60 0.60 10.66
N ARG A 102 -5.63 0.72 11.99
CA ARG A 102 -6.83 0.39 12.78
C ARG A 102 -8.04 1.25 12.41
N GLU A 103 -7.81 2.49 11.99
CA GLU A 103 -8.86 3.40 11.53
C GLU A 103 -9.49 2.92 10.22
N MET A 104 -8.77 2.15 9.41
CA MET A 104 -9.26 1.54 8.17
C MET A 104 -9.96 0.20 8.40
N ASP A 105 -9.89 -0.38 9.60
CA ASP A 105 -10.58 -1.62 9.93
C ASP A 105 -12.10 -1.47 9.78
N ARG A 106 -12.77 -2.53 9.33
CA ARG A 106 -14.22 -2.57 9.15
C ARG A 106 -14.98 -2.22 10.43
N ASP A 107 -14.44 -2.64 11.58
CA ASP A 107 -15.06 -2.50 12.89
C ASP A 107 -14.67 -1.20 13.63
N ALA A 108 -13.90 -0.31 12.98
CA ALA A 108 -13.54 0.99 13.56
C ALA A 108 -14.78 1.87 13.77
N ASP A 109 -14.78 2.66 14.86
CA ASP A 109 -15.87 3.58 15.18
C ASP A 109 -15.95 4.70 14.13
N THR A 110 -16.94 4.62 13.25
CA THR A 110 -17.11 5.58 12.16
C THR A 110 -17.69 6.93 12.60
N THR A 111 -18.00 7.09 13.89
CA THR A 111 -18.44 8.36 14.47
C THR A 111 -17.29 9.12 15.13
N ASP A 112 -16.16 8.47 15.36
CA ASP A 112 -14.94 9.08 15.88
C ASP A 112 -14.34 10.05 14.84
N ALA A 113 -14.06 11.28 15.25
CA ALA A 113 -13.56 12.32 14.36
C ALA A 113 -12.19 11.99 13.75
N HIS A 114 -11.31 11.33 14.49
CA HIS A 114 -9.99 10.90 14.03
C HIS A 114 -10.13 9.78 12.99
N VAL A 115 -11.01 8.80 13.22
CA VAL A 115 -11.29 7.73 12.23
C VAL A 115 -11.82 8.32 10.92
N ILE A 116 -12.73 9.29 11.00
CA ILE A 116 -13.26 9.98 9.83
C ILE A 116 -12.15 10.72 9.07
N GLU A 117 -11.30 11.47 9.79
CA GLU A 117 -10.19 12.21 9.18
C GLU A 117 -9.21 11.27 8.46
N VAL A 118 -8.73 10.22 9.14
CA VAL A 118 -7.79 9.26 8.55
C VAL A 118 -8.37 8.63 7.30
N ARG A 119 -9.63 8.16 7.34
CA ARG A 119 -10.30 7.57 6.18
C ARG A 119 -10.41 8.53 5.01
N GLN A 120 -10.75 9.80 5.26
CA GLN A 120 -10.81 10.82 4.21
C GLN A 120 -9.44 11.08 3.59
N ARG A 121 -8.39 11.18 4.41
CA ARG A 121 -7.02 11.39 3.93
C ARG A 121 -6.49 10.19 3.15
N VAL A 122 -6.75 8.97 3.61
CA VAL A 122 -6.43 7.74 2.87
C VAL A 122 -7.14 7.74 1.52
N ARG A 123 -8.45 8.00 1.48
CA ARG A 123 -9.22 8.05 0.24
C ARG A 123 -8.68 9.11 -0.72
N LYS A 124 -8.36 10.31 -0.23
CA LYS A 124 -7.78 11.39 -1.02
C LYS A 124 -6.42 10.98 -1.61
N GLY A 125 -5.52 10.44 -0.79
CA GLY A 125 -4.19 10.03 -1.25
C GLY A 125 -4.24 8.88 -2.25
N MET A 126 -5.14 7.91 -2.08
CA MET A 126 -5.37 6.84 -3.07
C MET A 126 -5.88 7.39 -4.40
N GLN A 127 -6.80 8.37 -4.39
CA GLN A 127 -7.27 9.00 -5.61
C GLN A 127 -6.13 9.75 -6.30
N LEU A 128 -5.32 10.51 -5.55
CA LEU A 128 -4.15 11.18 -6.10
C LEU A 128 -3.16 10.17 -6.74
N PHE A 129 -2.94 9.03 -6.10
CA PHE A 129 -2.10 7.98 -6.70
C PHE A 129 -2.66 7.51 -8.05
N ILE A 130 -3.96 7.29 -8.17
CA ILE A 130 -4.60 6.92 -9.44
C ILE A 130 -4.40 8.03 -10.48
N ASP A 131 -4.68 9.28 -10.11
CA ASP A 131 -4.64 10.42 -11.02
C ASP A 131 -3.22 10.68 -11.55
N TYR A 132 -2.21 10.43 -10.73
CA TYR A 132 -0.81 10.71 -11.06
C TYR A 132 0.06 9.46 -11.26
N PHE A 133 -0.52 8.26 -11.34
CA PHE A 133 0.24 7.01 -11.43
C PHE A 133 1.26 7.02 -12.58
N ASN A 134 0.83 7.50 -13.76
CA ASN A 134 1.68 7.60 -14.95
C ASN A 134 2.79 8.67 -14.83
N HIS A 135 2.74 9.50 -13.80
CA HIS A 135 3.70 10.57 -13.53
C HIS A 135 4.66 10.26 -12.38
N LEU A 136 4.56 9.08 -11.77
CA LEU A 136 5.49 8.60 -10.74
C LEU A 136 6.78 8.01 -11.31
N TRP A 137 6.87 7.87 -12.64
CA TRP A 137 7.92 7.13 -13.35
C TRP A 137 8.59 7.98 -14.45
N ILE A 138 9.02 9.20 -14.10
CA ILE A 138 9.65 10.17 -15.02
C ILE A 138 11.16 9.98 -15.09
#